data_AF-A0A841K0A0-F1
#
_entry.id   AF-A0A841K0A0-F1
#
_cell.length_a   1.000
_cell.length_b   1.000
_cell.length_c   1.000
_cell.angle_alpha   90.00
_cell.angle_beta   90.00
_cell.angle_gamma   90.00
#
_symmetry.space_group_name_H-M   'P 1'
#
loop_
_entity.id
_entity.type
_entity.pdbx_description
1 polymer ?
#
loop_
_entity_poly.entity_id
_entity_poly.type
_entity_poly.pdbx_seq_one_letter_code
_entity_poly.pdbx_strand_id
1 'polypeptide(L)'
;MNERVNPFANLKDAPVFTTKAKPEKPVEEETITKLAEQNNFPSRQAAKQTKAERRKPRTYRTGRNVQFNTKVTAETHARIYRLADDRKITLGELLEVATAALEREGGSRS
;
A
#
# COMPACT_ATOMS: atom_id res chain seq x y z
N MET A 1 43.61 -4.50 -48.97
CA MET A 1 42.37 -5.14 -48.49
C MET A 1 42.69 -5.68 -47.10
N ASN A 2 42.33 -4.97 -46.03
CA ASN A 2 42.75 -5.33 -44.69
C ASN A 2 41.67 -6.22 -44.07
N GLU A 3 41.90 -7.52 -44.07
CA GLU A 3 40.97 -8.49 -43.53
C GLU A 3 41.07 -8.48 -41.99
N ARG A 4 39.94 -8.25 -41.32
CA ARG A 4 39.90 -8.20 -39.85
C ARG A 4 40.07 -9.60 -39.29
N VAL A 5 41.14 -9.80 -38.52
CA VAL A 5 41.39 -11.06 -37.78
C VAL A 5 40.26 -11.27 -36.79
N ASN A 6 39.58 -12.42 -36.87
CA ASN A 6 38.55 -12.81 -35.93
C ASN A 6 39.18 -13.46 -34.69
N PRO A 7 39.09 -12.84 -33.49
CA PRO A 7 39.68 -13.39 -32.27
C PRO A 7 38.98 -14.67 -31.76
N PHE A 8 37.82 -15.02 -32.32
CA PHE A 8 37.06 -16.22 -31.96
C PHE A 8 37.24 -17.38 -32.96
N ALA A 9 38.17 -17.29 -33.91
CA ALA A 9 38.39 -18.32 -34.94
C ALA A 9 38.68 -19.72 -34.37
N ASN A 10 39.18 -19.80 -33.13
CA ASN A 10 39.48 -21.06 -32.43
C ASN A 10 38.37 -21.52 -31.46
N LEU A 11 37.33 -20.72 -31.25
CA LEU A 11 36.18 -21.09 -30.40
C LEU A 11 35.17 -21.86 -31.28
N LYS A 12 35.30 -23.19 -31.32
CA LYS A 12 34.35 -24.04 -32.06
C LYS A 12 32.97 -24.12 -31.40
N ASP A 13 32.92 -23.97 -30.08
CA ASP A 13 31.70 -23.97 -29.27
C ASP A 13 31.74 -22.86 -28.21
N ALA A 14 30.58 -22.33 -27.85
CA ALA A 14 30.47 -21.33 -26.78
C ALA A 14 30.78 -21.98 -25.41
N PRO A 15 31.67 -21.39 -24.59
CA PRO A 15 31.96 -21.93 -23.27
C PRO A 15 30.70 -21.88 -22.40
N VAL A 16 30.29 -23.04 -21.89
CA VAL A 16 29.17 -23.15 -20.98
C VAL A 16 29.62 -22.76 -19.58
N PHE A 17 29.32 -21.53 -19.18
CA PHE A 17 29.56 -21.05 -17.82
C PHE A 17 28.53 -21.68 -16.89
N THR A 18 28.95 -22.72 -16.15
CA THR A 18 28.17 -23.25 -15.03
C THR A 18 28.67 -22.65 -13.73
N THR A 19 27.77 -22.05 -12.96
CA THR A 19 28.09 -21.56 -11.62
C THR A 19 28.13 -22.75 -10.65
N LYS A 20 29.16 -22.82 -9.80
CA LYS A 20 29.17 -23.78 -8.70
C LYS A 20 28.06 -23.37 -7.72
N ALA A 21 27.24 -24.32 -7.28
CA ALA A 21 26.22 -24.07 -6.27
C ALA A 21 26.90 -23.59 -4.99
N LYS A 22 26.69 -22.31 -4.65
CA LYS A 22 27.17 -21.72 -3.41
C LYS A 22 26.19 -22.11 -2.31
N PRO A 23 26.62 -22.80 -1.24
CA PRO A 23 25.75 -23.00 -0.10
C PRO A 23 25.47 -21.64 0.54
N GLU A 24 24.21 -21.22 0.50
CA GLU A 24 23.74 -20.08 1.27
C GLU A 24 23.81 -20.49 2.74
N LYS A 25 24.86 -20.05 3.44
CA LYS A 25 24.83 -20.05 4.90
C LYS A 25 23.96 -18.86 5.28
N PRO A 26 22.76 -19.05 5.85
CA PRO A 26 21.98 -17.93 6.34
C PRO A 26 22.78 -17.30 7.47
N VAL A 27 23.33 -16.12 7.21
CA VAL A 27 23.97 -15.29 8.22
C VAL A 27 22.82 -14.71 9.05
N GLU A 28 22.88 -14.89 10.37
CA GLU A 28 21.84 -14.42 11.27
C GLU A 28 21.65 -12.90 11.11
N GLU A 29 20.41 -12.44 10.93
CA GLU A 29 20.08 -11.04 10.64
C GLU A 29 20.65 -10.08 11.70
N GLU A 30 20.71 -10.52 12.96
CA GLU A 30 21.30 -9.75 14.06
C GLU A 30 22.79 -9.45 13.86
N THR A 31 23.54 -10.38 13.25
CA THR A 31 24.96 -10.18 12.98
C THR A 31 25.18 -9.14 11.89
N ILE A 32 24.26 -9.08 10.92
CA ILE A 32 24.25 -8.07 9.85
C ILE A 32 23.92 -6.70 10.44
N THR A 33 22.93 -6.61 11.35
CA THR A 33 22.59 -5.36 12.03
C THR A 33 23.76 -4.84 12.87
N LYS A 34 24.38 -5.69 13.69
CA LYS A 34 25.55 -5.33 14.50
C LYS A 34 26.73 -4.85 13.65
N LEU A 35 27.01 -5.53 12.53
CA LEU A 35 28.07 -5.12 11.60
C LEU A 35 27.75 -3.78 10.93
N ALA A 36 26.50 -3.56 10.55
CA ALA A 36 26.06 -2.31 9.94
C ALA A 36 26.20 -1.13 10.91
N GLU A 37 25.81 -1.31 12.17
CA GLU A 37 26.00 -0.31 13.24
C GLU A 37 27.48 0.00 13.47
N GLN A 38 28.33 -1.04 13.58
CA GLN A 38 29.79 -0.87 13.76
C GLN A 38 30.45 -0.11 12.60
N ASN A 39 29.95 -0.29 11.38
CA ASN A 39 30.47 0.38 10.18
C ASN A 39 29.73 1.67 9.84
N ASN A 40 28.92 2.20 10.76
CA ASN A 40 28.20 3.46 10.61
C ASN A 40 27.24 3.48 9.40
N PHE A 41 26.63 2.34 9.09
CA PHE A 41 25.54 2.15 8.12
C PHE A 41 24.19 1.93 8.84
N PRO A 42 23.61 2.95 9.49
CA PRO A 42 22.32 2.81 10.15
C PRO A 42 21.20 2.61 9.12
N SER A 43 20.25 1.73 9.44
CA SER A 43 19.06 1.53 8.60
C SER A 43 18.18 2.79 8.59
N ARG A 44 17.85 3.28 7.39
CA ARG A 44 16.90 4.39 7.18
C ARG A 44 15.48 3.88 6.94
N GLN A 45 15.24 2.58 7.12
CA GLN A 45 13.93 2.00 6.88
C GLN A 45 12.94 2.51 7.93
N ALA A 46 11.87 3.16 7.47
CA ALA A 46 10.78 3.55 8.35
C ALA A 46 10.22 2.31 9.07
N ALA A 47 10.00 2.43 10.37
CA ALA A 47 9.38 1.36 11.16
C ALA A 47 8.05 0.97 10.53
N LYS A 48 7.80 -0.35 10.38
CA LYS A 48 6.52 -0.85 9.89
C LYS A 48 5.44 -0.39 10.86
N GLN A 49 4.66 0.61 10.46
CA GLN A 49 3.49 1.03 11.22
C GLN A 49 2.57 -0.19 11.37
N THR A 50 2.14 -0.45 12.62
CA THR A 50 1.14 -1.46 12.92
C THR A 50 -0.08 -1.18 12.04
N LYS A 51 -0.44 -2.13 11.16
CA LYS A 51 -1.58 -1.98 10.25
C LYS A 51 -2.83 -1.69 11.08
N ALA A 52 -3.29 -0.45 11.05
CA ALA A 52 -4.64 -0.13 11.51
C ALA A 52 -5.63 -1.03 10.77
N GLU A 53 -6.62 -1.54 11.49
CA GLU A 53 -7.59 -2.50 10.97
C GLU A 53 -8.31 -1.90 9.75
N ARG A 54 -8.06 -2.50 8.59
CA ARG A 54 -8.61 -2.02 7.32
C ARG A 54 -10.07 -2.42 7.22
N ARG A 55 -10.96 -1.44 7.25
CA ARG A 55 -12.41 -1.66 7.09
C ARG A 55 -12.71 -2.29 5.74
N LYS A 56 -13.68 -3.21 5.69
CA LYS A 56 -14.11 -3.87 4.46
C LYS A 56 -14.63 -2.83 3.45
N PRO A 57 -14.15 -2.86 2.19
CA PRO A 57 -14.59 -1.89 1.19
C PRO A 57 -16.04 -2.15 0.81
N ARG A 58 -16.83 -1.08 0.71
CA ARG A 58 -18.25 -1.12 0.33
C ARG A 58 -18.38 -0.82 -1.15
N THR A 59 -17.98 -1.78 -1.98
CA THR A 59 -17.98 -1.63 -3.44
C THR A 59 -19.35 -1.97 -4.01
N TYR A 60 -20.22 -0.97 -4.12
CA TYR A 60 -21.44 -1.04 -4.91
C TYR A 60 -21.41 0.13 -5.91
N ARG A 61 -21.76 -0.12 -7.18
CA ARG A 61 -21.90 0.95 -8.18
C ARG A 61 -23.17 1.72 -7.84
N THR A 62 -23.04 2.95 -7.33
CA THR A 62 -24.18 3.75 -6.86
C THR A 62 -24.41 5.05 -7.64
N GLY A 63 -23.60 5.34 -8.67
CA GLY A 63 -23.73 6.57 -9.47
C GLY A 63 -23.22 7.86 -8.80
N ARG A 64 -22.95 7.83 -7.48
CA ARG A 64 -22.40 8.96 -6.70
C ARG A 64 -20.94 9.21 -7.07
N ASN A 65 -20.70 10.16 -7.98
CA ASN A 65 -19.38 10.44 -8.56
C ASN A 65 -18.74 11.78 -8.13
N VAL A 66 -19.46 12.60 -7.35
CA VAL A 66 -18.95 13.87 -6.81
C VAL A 66 -18.33 13.65 -5.44
N GLN A 67 -17.13 14.18 -5.22
CA GLN A 67 -16.40 14.06 -3.97
C GLN A 67 -16.83 15.15 -2.97
N PHE A 68 -17.04 14.76 -1.71
CA PHE A 68 -17.33 15.67 -0.61
C PHE A 68 -16.21 15.58 0.44
N ASN A 69 -15.39 16.62 0.52
CA ASN A 69 -14.22 16.66 1.40
C ASN A 69 -14.53 17.45 2.68
N THR A 70 -14.51 16.78 3.83
CA THR A 70 -14.68 17.43 5.12
C THR A 70 -13.69 16.92 6.15
N LYS A 71 -13.33 17.80 7.10
CA LYS A 71 -12.56 17.43 8.28
C LYS A 71 -13.55 17.21 9.43
N VAL A 72 -13.42 16.08 10.11
CA VAL A 72 -14.26 15.70 11.25
C VAL A 72 -13.40 15.21 12.41
N THR A 73 -13.94 15.24 13.62
CA THR A 73 -13.30 14.61 14.78
C THR A 73 -13.25 13.09 14.62
N ALA A 74 -12.33 12.43 15.33
CA ALA A 74 -12.21 10.97 15.31
C ALA A 74 -13.51 10.27 15.75
N GLU A 75 -14.20 10.84 16.73
CA GLU A 75 -15.49 10.34 17.22
C GLU A 75 -16.57 10.40 16.14
N THR A 76 -16.71 11.55 15.47
CA THR A 76 -17.68 11.71 14.38
C THR A 76 -17.35 10.78 13.21
N HIS A 77 -16.07 10.61 12.88
CA HIS A 77 -15.64 9.64 11.88
C HIS A 77 -16.04 8.22 12.25
N ALA A 78 -15.84 7.78 13.51
CA ALA A 78 -16.25 6.46 13.95
C ALA A 78 -17.78 6.29 13.91
N ARG A 79 -18.53 7.31 14.34
CA ARG A 79 -19.99 7.32 14.38
C ARG A 79 -20.62 7.20 13.00
N ILE A 80 -20.11 7.95 12.01
CA ILE A 80 -20.62 7.91 10.62
C ILE A 80 -20.47 6.49 10.05
N TYR A 81 -19.31 5.86 10.25
CA TYR A 81 -19.08 4.51 9.73
C TYR A 81 -19.97 3.48 10.43
N ARG A 82 -20.11 3.56 11.76
CA ARG A 82 -21.02 2.68 12.50
C ARG A 82 -22.45 2.79 11.99
N LEU A 83 -22.96 4.01 11.79
CA LEU A 83 -24.30 4.25 11.25
C LEU A 83 -24.48 3.66 9.84
N ALA A 84 -23.45 3.76 8.99
CA ALA A 84 -23.48 3.16 7.67
C ALA A 84 -23.49 1.62 7.76
N ASP A 85 -22.64 1.03 8.61
CA ASP A 85 -22.54 -0.42 8.86
C ASP A 85 -23.88 -0.98 9.37
N ASP A 86 -24.45 -0.36 10.41
CA ASP A 86 -25.72 -0.78 11.03
C ASP A 86 -26.88 -0.79 10.02
N ARG A 87 -26.89 0.20 9.10
CA ARG A 87 -27.91 0.34 8.05
C ARG A 87 -27.60 -0.44 6.77
N LYS A 88 -26.40 -1.05 6.67
CA LYS A 88 -25.91 -1.74 5.47
C LYS A 88 -25.87 -0.87 4.20
N ILE A 89 -25.79 0.45 4.32
CA ILE A 89 -25.75 1.42 3.19
C ILE A 89 -24.36 2.01 2.97
N THR A 90 -24.13 2.66 1.83
CA THR A 90 -22.86 3.35 1.56
C THR A 90 -22.75 4.68 2.32
N LEU A 91 -21.54 5.22 2.48
CA LEU A 91 -21.33 6.54 3.12
C LEU A 91 -22.03 7.68 2.37
N GLY A 92 -22.03 7.64 1.04
CA GLY A 92 -22.72 8.64 0.22
C GLY A 92 -24.25 8.58 0.38
N GLU A 93 -24.80 7.37 0.49
CA GLU A 93 -26.23 7.19 0.77
C GLU A 93 -26.60 7.62 2.18
N LEU A 94 -25.76 7.33 3.17
CA LEU A 94 -25.96 7.84 4.53
C LEU A 94 -25.97 9.37 4.55
N LEU A 95 -25.10 10.01 3.76
CA LEU A 95 -25.05 11.47 3.64
C LEU A 95 -26.36 12.03 3.05
N GLU A 96 -26.91 11.43 2.00
CA GLU A 96 -28.21 11.83 1.43
C GLU A 96 -29.34 11.74 2.46
N VAL A 97 -29.42 10.61 3.18
CA VAL A 97 -30.43 10.40 4.24
C VAL A 97 -30.27 11.42 5.37
N ALA A 98 -29.03 11.70 5.77
CA ALA A 98 -28.74 12.69 6.81
C ALA A 98 -29.14 14.10 6.37
N THR A 99 -28.80 14.50 5.14
CA THR A 99 -29.17 15.80 4.58
C THR A 99 -30.69 15.96 4.50
N ALA A 100 -31.40 14.95 3.98
CA ALA A 100 -32.86 14.97 3.92
C ALA A 100 -33.51 15.05 5.32
N ALA A 101 -32.93 14.38 6.33
CA ALA A 101 -33.40 14.50 7.71
C ALA A 101 -33.17 15.92 8.26
N LEU A 102 -32.00 16.51 8.00
CA LEU A 102 -31.67 17.88 8.37
C LEU A 102 -32.61 18.91 7.73
N GLU A 103 -32.98 18.73 6.45
CA GLU A 103 -33.93 19.62 5.78
C GLU A 103 -35.32 19.54 6.40
N ARG A 104 -35.80 18.34 6.74
CA ARG A 104 -37.09 18.15 7.42
C ARG A 104 -37.11 18.80 8.80
N GLU A 105 -36.05 18.62 9.57
CA GLU A 105 -35.94 19.21 10.92
C GLU A 105 -35.67 20.72 10.87
N GLY A 106 -34.96 21.20 9.85
CA GLY A 106 -34.67 22.61 9.60
C GLY A 106 -35.90 23.40 9.15
N GLY A 107 -36.81 22.77 8.40
CA GLY A 107 -38.13 23.34 8.06
C GLY A 107 -39.05 23.53 9.27
N SER A 108 -38.74 22.91 10.42
CA SER A 108 -39.45 23.10 11.69
C SER A 108 -38.86 24.21 12.56
N ARG A 109 -37.74 24.83 12.17
CA ARG A 109 -37.06 25.93 12.91
C ARG A 109 -37.11 27.27 12.18
N SER A 110 -37.95 27.41 11.15
CA SER A 110 -38.26 28.68 10.49
C SER A 110 -39.62 29.20 10.92
#